data_AF-A0A819B1A3-F1
#
_entry.id   AF-A0A819B1A3-F1
#
_cell.length_a   1.000
_cell.length_b   1.000
_cell.length_c   1.000
_cell.angle_alpha   90.00
_cell.angle_beta   90.00
_cell.angle_gamma   90.00
#
_symmetry.space_group_name_H-M   'P 1'
#
loop_
_entity.id
_entity.type
_entity.pdbx_description
1 polymer ?
#
loop_
_entity_poly.entity_id
_entity_poly.type
_entity_poly.pdbx_seq_one_letter_code
_entity_poly.pdbx_strand_id
1 'polypeptide(L)'
;MIDNPDYKGVWKARQIDNPAYKGAWVHPEIDNPEYVEDANLYLFKDLGVIGFDLWQVKSGTIFDNVLITDSVQRAEEFGNETWGKTKDPEKKMKDEQDEVERKKEEEDRKAREAEQATKKSDDGDDSDADDTKSPHADDEL
;
A
#
# COMPACT_ATOMS: atom_id res chain seq x y z
N MET A 1 -2.87 57.04 1.92
CA MET A 1 -1.60 56.40 2.32
C MET A 1 -0.82 56.17 1.04
N ILE A 2 0.43 56.65 0.95
CA ILE A 2 1.24 56.52 -0.27
C ILE A 2 2.23 55.39 0.00
N ASP A 3 2.17 54.35 -0.82
CA ASP A 3 3.09 53.23 -0.71
C ASP A 3 4.51 53.69 -1.04
N ASN A 4 5.47 53.29 -0.21
CA ASN A 4 6.87 53.64 -0.39
C ASN A 4 7.42 52.91 -1.63
N PRO A 5 7.75 53.63 -2.73
CA PRO A 5 8.25 52.99 -3.95
C PRO A 5 9.63 52.34 -3.77
N ASP A 6 10.39 52.72 -2.73
CA ASP A 6 11.70 52.15 -2.44
C ASP A 6 11.64 50.88 -1.55
N TYR A 7 10.44 50.44 -1.14
CA TYR A 7 10.29 49.22 -0.35
C TYR A 7 10.51 47.97 -1.21
N LYS A 8 11.67 47.33 -1.05
CA LYS A 8 12.08 46.14 -1.82
C LYS A 8 11.67 44.81 -1.18
N GLY A 9 10.70 44.84 -0.26
CA GLY A 9 10.31 43.69 0.54
C GLY A 9 11.31 43.36 1.66
N VAL A 10 11.04 42.29 2.41
CA VAL A 10 11.94 41.78 3.45
C VAL A 10 13.24 41.34 2.78
N TRP A 11 14.37 41.90 3.23
CA TRP A 11 15.69 41.55 2.71
C TRP A 11 15.94 40.04 2.84
N LYS A 12 16.40 39.41 1.75
CA LYS A 12 16.85 38.02 1.73
C LYS A 12 18.32 37.99 1.30
N ALA A 13 19.16 37.33 2.10
CA ALA A 13 20.55 37.10 1.75
C ALA A 13 20.64 36.35 0.42
N ARG A 14 21.64 36.69 -0.40
CA ARG A 14 21.94 35.92 -1.62
C ARG A 14 22.46 34.55 -1.20
N GLN A 15 21.82 33.49 -1.68
CA GLN A 15 22.39 32.16 -1.57
C GLN A 15 23.62 32.10 -2.49
N ILE A 16 24.76 31.79 -1.89
CA ILE A 16 26.03 31.61 -2.59
C ILE A 16 26.37 30.14 -2.43
N ASP A 17 26.61 29.45 -3.54
CA ASP A 17 27.05 28.06 -3.51
C ASP A 17 28.35 27.98 -2.72
N ASN A 18 28.39 27.07 -1.74
CA ASN A 18 29.56 26.92 -0.89
C ASN A 18 30.72 26.31 -1.69
N PRO A 19 31.79 27.06 -2.00
CA PRO A 19 32.92 26.52 -2.77
C PRO A 19 33.71 25.46 -2.00
N ALA A 20 33.50 25.34 -0.68
CA ALA A 20 34.09 24.30 0.15
C ALA A 20 33.20 23.05 0.28
N TYR A 21 32.04 22.99 -0.39
CA TYR A 21 31.19 21.81 -0.39
C TYR A 21 31.83 20.69 -1.20
N LYS A 22 32.12 19.56 -0.55
CA LYS A 22 32.79 18.40 -1.17
C LYS A 22 31.83 17.35 -1.71
N GLY A 23 30.55 17.72 -1.89
CA GLY A 23 29.49 16.77 -2.19
C GLY A 23 28.92 16.10 -0.94
N ALA A 24 27.91 15.27 -1.15
CA ALA A 24 27.40 14.41 -0.08
C ALA A 24 28.51 13.44 0.34
N TRP A 25 28.71 13.30 1.65
CA TRP A 25 29.68 12.34 2.16
C TRP A 25 29.28 10.92 1.74
N VAL A 26 30.23 10.15 1.22
CA VAL A 26 30.06 8.74 0.85
C VAL A 26 30.98 7.92 1.74
N HIS A 27 30.45 6.87 2.35
CA HIS A 27 31.27 5.98 3.17
C HIS A 27 32.26 5.21 2.26
N PRO A 28 33.52 5.01 2.69
CA PRO A 28 34.45 4.16 1.95
C PRO A 28 33.91 2.72 1.86
N GLU A 29 34.11 2.08 0.72
CA GLU A 29 33.99 0.63 0.59
C GLU A 29 35.28 0.01 1.16
N ILE A 30 35.12 -0.88 2.14
CA ILE A 30 36.21 -1.59 2.81
C ILE A 30 35.96 -3.08 2.55
N ASP A 31 36.98 -3.77 2.02
CA ASP A 31 36.91 -5.21 1.80
C ASP A 31 36.63 -5.96 3.11
N ASN A 32 35.67 -6.87 3.08
CA ASN A 32 35.31 -7.68 4.25
C ASN A 32 36.27 -8.88 4.37
N PRO A 33 37.20 -8.91 5.36
CA PRO A 33 38.15 -10.00 5.51
C PRO A 33 37.50 -11.33 5.93
N GLU A 34 36.27 -11.28 6.46
CA GLU A 34 35.51 -12.47 6.88
C GLU A 34 34.69 -13.09 5.73
N TYR A 35 34.71 -12.49 4.53
CA TYR A 35 34.01 -13.04 3.39
C TYR A 35 34.73 -14.25 2.84
N VAL A 36 34.02 -15.36 2.71
CA VAL A 36 34.49 -16.59 2.10
C VAL A 36 33.45 -17.06 1.09
N GLU A 37 33.89 -17.34 -0.13
CA GLU A 37 33.03 -17.93 -1.16
C GLU A 37 32.75 -19.40 -0.84
N ASP A 38 31.47 -19.79 -0.82
CA ASP A 38 31.05 -21.19 -0.64
C ASP A 38 30.18 -21.65 -1.81
N ALA A 39 30.68 -22.62 -2.56
CA ALA A 39 29.99 -23.21 -3.71
C ALA A 39 28.82 -24.14 -3.31
N ASN A 40 28.72 -24.53 -2.04
CA ASN A 40 27.73 -25.49 -1.54
C ASN A 40 26.59 -24.83 -0.75
N LEU A 41 26.45 -23.50 -0.82
CA LEU A 41 25.37 -22.76 -0.12
C LEU A 41 23.95 -23.27 -0.42
N TYR A 42 23.74 -23.90 -1.59
CA TYR A 42 22.45 -24.47 -1.98
C TYR A 42 22.18 -25.88 -1.41
N LEU A 43 23.22 -26.57 -0.93
CA LEU A 43 23.17 -27.98 -0.58
C LEU A 43 22.76 -28.17 0.88
N PHE A 44 21.58 -28.74 1.08
CA PHE A 44 21.13 -29.23 2.39
C PHE A 44 21.27 -30.75 2.45
N LYS A 45 21.83 -31.26 3.55
CA LYS A 45 22.05 -32.71 3.74
C LYS A 45 20.76 -33.49 3.92
N ASP A 46 19.76 -32.87 4.54
CA ASP A 46 18.48 -33.48 4.85
C ASP A 46 17.38 -32.42 4.82
N LEU A 47 16.25 -32.73 4.17
CA LEU A 47 15.06 -31.90 4.03
C LEU A 47 13.85 -32.76 4.39
N GLY A 48 13.58 -32.90 5.69
CA GLY A 48 12.54 -33.80 6.21
C GLY A 48 11.20 -33.15 6.54
N VAL A 49 11.14 -31.82 6.68
CA VAL A 49 9.94 -31.11 7.17
C VAL A 49 9.65 -29.88 6.32
N ILE A 50 8.36 -29.68 6.04
CA ILE A 50 7.82 -28.46 5.45
C ILE A 50 6.93 -27.80 6.50
N GLY A 51 7.13 -26.50 6.73
CA GLY A 51 6.33 -25.72 7.67
C GLY A 51 5.91 -24.40 7.05
N PHE A 52 4.69 -23.96 7.36
CA PHE A 52 4.21 -22.61 7.05
C PHE A 52 4.13 -21.83 8.36
N ASP A 53 4.99 -20.83 8.52
CA ASP A 53 4.95 -19.88 9.63
C ASP A 53 4.81 -18.48 9.03
N LEU A 54 3.62 -17.88 9.16
CA LEU A 54 3.24 -16.66 8.46
C LEU A 54 2.44 -15.75 9.40
N TRP A 55 2.72 -14.45 9.33
CA TRP A 55 1.90 -13.43 9.98
C TRP A 55 0.78 -12.96 9.06
N GLN A 56 -0.47 -12.94 9.53
CA GLN A 56 -1.63 -12.45 8.79
C GLN A 56 -2.43 -11.42 9.60
N VAL A 57 -2.66 -10.24 9.03
CA VAL A 57 -3.56 -9.22 9.61
C VAL A 57 -5.02 -9.51 9.26
N LYS A 58 -5.28 -9.94 8.02
CA LYS A 58 -6.59 -10.42 7.55
C LYS A 58 -6.43 -11.83 7.02
N SER A 59 -7.27 -12.75 7.48
CA SER A 59 -7.32 -14.13 7.00
C SER A 59 -7.93 -14.22 5.60
N GLY A 60 -7.65 -15.30 4.87
CA GLY A 60 -8.26 -15.57 3.56
C GLY A 60 -7.31 -16.18 2.53
N THR A 61 -6.01 -16.24 2.83
CA THR A 61 -5.03 -16.92 1.96
C THR A 61 -5.23 -18.43 2.01
N ILE A 62 -5.29 -19.06 0.85
CA ILE A 62 -5.35 -20.51 0.69
C ILE A 62 -4.08 -20.95 -0.03
N PHE A 63 -3.36 -21.93 0.53
CA PHE A 63 -2.22 -22.58 -0.11
C PHE A 63 -2.67 -23.96 -0.58
N ASP A 64 -2.39 -24.26 -1.85
CA ASP A 64 -2.68 -25.55 -2.48
C ASP A 64 -1.53 -25.93 -3.43
N ASN A 65 -1.49 -27.19 -3.87
CA ASN A 65 -0.55 -27.71 -4.86
C ASN A 65 0.94 -27.62 -4.45
N VAL A 66 1.26 -28.00 -3.20
CA VAL A 66 2.65 -28.05 -2.71
C VAL A 66 3.39 -29.22 -3.37
N LEU A 67 4.41 -28.92 -4.18
CA LEU A 67 5.27 -29.91 -4.83
C LEU A 67 6.74 -29.68 -4.44
N ILE A 68 7.43 -30.75 -4.05
CA ILE A 68 8.89 -30.80 -3.90
C ILE A 68 9.43 -31.86 -4.85
N THR A 69 10.33 -31.48 -5.74
CA THR A 69 10.90 -32.35 -6.79
C THR A 69 12.30 -31.87 -7.17
N ASP A 70 13.13 -32.78 -7.66
CA ASP A 70 14.46 -32.54 -8.22
C ASP A 70 14.44 -32.33 -9.76
N SER A 71 13.34 -32.71 -10.42
CA SER A 71 13.15 -32.55 -11.86
C SER A 71 12.36 -31.29 -12.21
N VAL A 72 12.98 -30.43 -13.05
CA VAL A 72 12.35 -29.23 -13.60
C VAL A 72 11.16 -29.57 -14.50
N GLN A 73 11.29 -30.61 -15.34
CA GLN A 73 10.23 -31.04 -16.25
C GLN A 73 8.97 -31.45 -15.49
N ARG A 74 9.14 -32.22 -14.40
CA ARG A 74 8.02 -32.64 -13.55
C ARG A 74 7.33 -31.44 -12.88
N ALA A 75 8.11 -30.44 -12.46
CA ALA A 75 7.57 -29.21 -11.87
C ALA A 75 6.73 -28.42 -12.89
N GLU A 76 7.21 -28.32 -14.14
CA GLU A 76 6.49 -27.65 -15.22
C GLU A 76 5.19 -28.38 -15.59
N GLU A 77 5.24 -29.70 -15.75
CA GLU A 77 4.07 -30.53 -16.05
C GLU A 77 3.01 -30.38 -14.95
N PHE A 78 3.39 -30.55 -13.68
CA PHE A 78 2.47 -30.41 -12.55
C PHE A 78 1.89 -29.00 -12.45
N GLY A 79 2.70 -27.96 -12.65
CA GLY A 79 2.25 -26.56 -12.64
C GLY A 79 1.26 -26.25 -13.77
N ASN A 80 1.50 -26.79 -14.96
CA ASN A 80 0.57 -26.66 -16.09
C ASN A 80 -0.72 -27.43 -15.89
N GLU A 81 -0.66 -28.61 -15.26
CA GLU A 81 -1.84 -29.44 -15.02
C GLU A 81 -2.73 -28.96 -13.88
N THR A 82 -2.16 -28.26 -12.89
CA THR A 82 -2.88 -27.71 -11.73
C THR A 82 -3.22 -26.24 -11.98
N TRP A 83 -2.39 -25.32 -11.50
CA TRP A 83 -2.60 -23.87 -11.59
C TRP A 83 -2.81 -23.40 -13.03
N GLY A 84 -2.07 -23.97 -13.99
CA GLY A 84 -2.22 -23.63 -15.41
C GLY A 84 -3.63 -23.84 -15.95
N LYS A 85 -4.37 -24.86 -15.46
CA LYS A 85 -5.76 -25.12 -15.85
C LYS A 85 -6.77 -24.31 -15.05
N THR A 86 -6.50 -24.03 -13.77
CA THR A 86 -7.48 -23.39 -12.89
C THR A 86 -7.45 -21.86 -12.93
N LYS A 87 -6.28 -21.25 -13.20
CA LYS A 87 -6.10 -19.79 -13.16
C LYS A 87 -7.11 -18.99 -13.99
N ASP A 88 -7.41 -19.46 -15.21
CA ASP A 88 -8.25 -18.73 -16.17
C ASP A 88 -9.75 -18.86 -15.84
N PRO A 89 -10.30 -20.06 -15.57
CA PRO A 89 -11.68 -20.19 -15.13
C PRO A 89 -11.91 -19.56 -13.75
N GLU A 90 -10.97 -19.67 -12.80
CA GLU A 90 -11.08 -19.01 -11.49
C GLU A 90 -11.13 -17.50 -11.63
N LYS A 91 -10.25 -16.92 -12.47
CA LYS A 91 -10.27 -15.48 -12.75
C LYS A 91 -11.60 -15.04 -13.33
N LYS A 92 -12.14 -15.78 -14.31
CA LYS A 92 -13.44 -15.44 -14.91
C LYS A 92 -14.57 -15.46 -13.89
N MET A 93 -14.66 -16.51 -13.06
CA MET A 93 -15.69 -16.58 -12.02
C MET A 93 -15.53 -15.45 -11.01
N LYS A 94 -14.30 -15.09 -10.64
CA LYS A 94 -14.04 -13.95 -9.75
C LYS A 94 -14.47 -12.63 -10.39
N ASP A 95 -14.09 -12.37 -11.63
CA ASP A 95 -14.44 -11.13 -12.33
C ASP A 95 -15.98 -10.98 -12.44
N GLU A 96 -16.70 -12.08 -12.69
CA GLU A 96 -18.18 -12.10 -12.68
C GLU A 96 -18.77 -11.82 -11.29
N GLN A 97 -18.18 -12.40 -10.24
CA GLN A 97 -18.62 -12.22 -8.86
C GLN A 97 -18.37 -10.79 -8.37
N ASP A 98 -17.19 -10.24 -8.65
CA ASP A 98 -16.79 -8.86 -8.32
C ASP A 98 -17.70 -7.84 -9.02
N GLU A 99 -18.15 -8.12 -10.24
CA GLU A 99 -19.10 -7.25 -10.98
C GLU A 99 -20.51 -7.28 -10.36
N VAL A 100 -20.98 -8.45 -9.92
CA VAL A 100 -22.26 -8.59 -9.21
C VAL A 100 -22.21 -7.89 -7.86
N GLU A 101 -21.14 -8.08 -7.09
CA GLU A 101 -20.95 -7.41 -5.81
C GLU A 101 -20.89 -5.90 -5.97
N ARG A 102 -20.13 -5.39 -6.95
CA ARG A 102 -20.06 -3.94 -7.24
C ARG A 102 -21.42 -3.34 -7.55
N LYS A 103 -22.23 -4.01 -8.38
CA LYS A 103 -23.59 -3.54 -8.69
C LYS A 103 -24.47 -3.48 -7.45
N LYS A 104 -24.41 -4.51 -6.61
CA LYS A 104 -25.14 -4.57 -5.35
C LYS A 104 -24.69 -3.47 -4.38
N GLU A 105 -23.38 -3.24 -4.25
CA GLU A 105 -22.83 -2.16 -3.42
C GLU A 105 -23.23 -0.76 -3.91
N GLU A 106 -23.28 -0.55 -5.23
CA GLU A 106 -23.77 0.71 -5.80
C GLU A 106 -25.26 0.94 -5.55
N GLU A 107 -26.09 -0.11 -5.67
CA GLU A 107 -27.51 -0.05 -5.34
C GLU A 107 -27.72 0.23 -3.85
N ASP A 108 -27.02 -0.48 -2.96
CA ASP A 108 -27.07 -0.27 -1.52
C ASP A 108 -26.59 1.15 -1.15
N ARG A 109 -25.55 1.67 -1.80
CA ARG A 109 -25.07 3.05 -1.59
C ARG A 109 -26.12 4.07 -2.00
N LYS A 110 -26.70 3.93 -3.19
CA LYS A 110 -27.78 4.82 -3.67
C LYS A 110 -29.01 4.78 -2.78
N ALA A 111 -29.38 3.60 -2.28
CA ALA A 111 -30.48 3.44 -1.34
C ALA A 111 -30.21 4.15 0.00
N ARG A 112 -29.00 4.00 0.56
CA ARG A 112 -28.57 4.70 1.79
C ARG A 112 -28.52 6.22 1.61
N GLU A 113 -28.03 6.70 0.46
CA GLU A 113 -28.00 8.13 0.12
C GLU A 113 -29.42 8.70 -0.01
N ALA A 114 -30.35 7.98 -0.64
CA ALA A 114 -31.74 8.39 -0.75
C ALA A 114 -32.44 8.41 0.61
N GLU A 115 -32.20 7.41 1.48
CA GLU A 115 -32.74 7.38 2.85
C GLU A 115 -32.18 8.51 3.73
N GLN A 116 -30.91 8.88 3.56
CA GLN A 116 -30.32 10.02 4.26
C GLN A 116 -30.89 11.36 3.76
N ALA A 117 -31.18 11.48 2.45
CA ALA A 117 -31.79 12.66 1.88
C ALA A 117 -33.22 12.88 2.37
N THR A 118 -34.03 11.81 2.48
CA THR A 118 -35.40 11.90 3.01
C THR A 118 -35.43 12.24 4.49
N LYS A 119 -34.50 11.68 5.29
CA LYS A 119 -34.35 12.03 6.71
C LYS A 119 -33.91 13.48 6.93
N LYS A 120 -33.09 14.05 6.04
CA LYS A 120 -32.72 15.48 6.08
C LYS A 120 -33.85 16.42 5.65
N SER A 121 -34.80 15.96 4.84
CA SER A 121 -35.94 16.78 4.37
C SER A 121 -37.14 16.79 5.32
N ASP A 122 -37.23 15.83 6.25
CA ASP A 122 -38.31 15.74 7.25
C ASP A 122 -37.98 16.49 8.56
N ASP A 123 -36.74 16.96 8.71
CA ASP A 123 -36.24 17.72 9.89
C ASP A 123 -36.03 19.21 9.58
N GLY A 124 -36.84 19.76 8.66
CA GLY A 124 -36.80 21.18 8.33
C GLY A 124 -37.84 21.98 9.08
N ASP A 125 -37.47 22.58 10.22
CA ASP A 125 -37.86 23.93 10.69
C ASP A 125 -37.71 24.07 12.22
N ASP A 126 -36.59 24.63 12.71
CA ASP A 126 -36.67 25.65 13.78
C ASP A 126 -35.50 26.65 13.66
N SER A 127 -35.91 27.86 13.26
CA SER A 127 -35.37 29.22 13.46
C SER A 127 -33.88 29.51 13.73
N ASP A 128 -33.38 30.40 12.87
CA ASP A 128 -32.41 31.50 13.03
C ASP A 128 -31.68 31.75 14.37
N ALA A 129 -30.39 32.09 14.20
CA ALA A 129 -29.63 33.20 14.82
C ALA A 129 -28.39 32.83 15.67
N ASP A 130 -27.24 33.23 15.11
CA ASP A 130 -26.12 33.94 15.76
C ASP A 130 -25.33 33.25 16.91
N ASP A 131 -24.04 33.01 16.67
CA ASP A 131 -22.94 33.76 17.30
C ASP A 131 -21.67 32.90 17.57
N THR A 132 -20.52 33.53 17.32
CA THR A 132 -19.15 33.28 17.80
C THR A 132 -18.39 31.96 17.55
N LYS A 133 -17.59 32.01 16.47
CA LYS A 133 -16.13 31.77 16.40
C LYS A 133 -15.39 31.52 17.74
N SER A 134 -14.75 30.35 17.90
CA SER A 134 -13.35 30.22 18.38
C SER A 134 -12.79 28.80 18.13
N PRO A 135 -11.53 28.64 17.66
CA PRO A 135 -10.90 27.34 17.44
C PRO A 135 -10.25 26.83 18.73
N HIS A 136 -10.32 25.53 18.99
CA HIS A 136 -9.35 24.89 19.87
C HIS A 136 -8.72 23.70 19.15
N ALA A 137 -7.43 23.86 18.90
CA ALA A 137 -6.49 22.84 18.50
C ALA A 137 -6.06 22.00 19.71
N ASP A 138 -5.45 20.86 19.37
CA ASP A 138 -4.55 20.03 20.18
C ASP A 138 -5.20 19.09 21.21
N ASP A 139 -5.08 17.77 21.00
CA ASP A 139 -3.94 17.04 21.56
C ASP A 139 -3.83 15.63 20.94
N GLU A 140 -2.58 15.23 20.69
CA GLU A 140 -2.14 13.93 20.16
C GLU A 140 -2.31 12.81 21.19
N LEU A 141 -2.50 11.57 20.72
CA LEU A 141 -1.87 10.35 21.25
C LEU A 141 -1.97 9.21 20.24
#